data_AF-A0A1Q4W884-F1
#
_entry.id   AF-A0A1Q4W884-F1
#
_cell.length_a   1.000
_cell.length_b   1.000
_cell.length_c   1.000
_cell.angle_alpha   90.00
_cell.angle_beta   90.00
_cell.angle_gamma   90.00
#
_symmetry.space_group_name_H-M   'P 1'
#
loop_
_entity.id
_entity.type
_entity.pdbx_description
1 polymer ?
#
loop_
_entity_poly.entity_id
_entity_poly.type
_entity_poly.pdbx_seq_one_letter_code
_entity_poly.pdbx_strand_id
1 'polypeptide(L)' 'MATIQVLLDESGAILGTTRSPDTASGESAPEHVGLLAGPGQQLVEIEVADGLLEGSPAELHAHLRASLLG' A
#
# COMPACT_ATOMS: atom_id res chain seq x y z
N MET A 1 -7.52 9.41 7.93
CA MET A 1 -7.30 7.96 7.76
C MET A 1 -7.38 7.72 6.27
N ALA A 2 -6.37 7.06 5.73
CA ALA A 2 -6.25 6.81 4.30
C ALA A 2 -6.02 5.32 4.05
N THR A 3 -6.65 4.81 3.02
CA THR A 3 -6.51 3.41 2.60
C THR A 3 -5.31 3.28 1.68
N ILE A 4 -4.40 2.37 2.02
CA ILE A 4 -3.30 1.97 1.16
C ILE A 4 -3.46 0.51 0.74
N GLN A 5 -2.88 0.20 -0.42
CA GLN A 5 -2.73 -1.14 -0.93
C GLN A 5 -1.35 -1.67 -0.52
N VAL A 6 -1.32 -2.86 0.06
CA VAL A 6 -0.11 -3.56 0.45
C VAL A 6 -0.06 -4.89 -0.30
N LEU A 7 1.05 -5.13 -0.99
CA LEU A 7 1.32 -6.39 -1.65
C LEU A 7 2.15 -7.27 -0.72
N LEU A 8 1.65 -8.47 -0.47
CA LEU A 8 2.26 -9.49 0.36
C LEU A 8 2.71 -10.69 -0.49
N ASP A 9 3.76 -11.38 -0.06
CA ASP A 9 4.09 -12.70 -0.57
C ASP A 9 3.38 -13.82 0.21
N GLU A 10 3.64 -15.07 -0.19
CA GLU A 10 3.07 -16.27 0.43
C GLU A 10 3.47 -16.46 1.91
N SER A 11 4.55 -15.82 2.35
CA SER A 11 5.01 -15.82 3.74
C SER A 11 4.42 -14.69 4.58
N GLY A 12 3.63 -13.80 3.96
CA GLY A 12 3.11 -12.59 4.57
C GLY A 12 4.11 -11.42 4.61
N ALA A 13 5.23 -11.52 3.89
CA ALA A 13 6.21 -10.44 3.82
C ALA A 13 5.73 -9.33 2.86
N ILE A 14 5.98 -8.08 3.24
CA ILE A 14 5.60 -6.91 2.44
C ILE A 14 6.55 -6.77 1.25
N LEU A 15 6.01 -6.93 0.04
CA LEU A 15 6.71 -6.75 -1.22
C LEU A 15 6.62 -5.32 -1.75
N GLY A 16 5.53 -4.62 -1.43
CA GLY A 16 5.32 -3.25 -1.89
C GLY A 16 4.08 -2.61 -1.30
N THR A 17 4.03 -1.29 -1.39
CA THR A 17 2.90 -0.48 -0.95
C THR A 17 2.59 0.56 -2.00
N THR A 18 1.32 0.79 -2.29
CA THR A 18 0.87 1.95 -3.04
C THR A 18 -0.26 2.64 -2.30
N ARG A 19 -0.36 3.94 -2.48
CA ARG A 19 -1.53 4.68 -2.05
C ARG A 19 -2.55 4.58 -3.18
N SER A 20 -3.69 3.92 -2.93
CA SER A 20 -4.79 3.85 -3.88
C SER A 20 -5.33 5.27 -4.08
N PRO A 21 -5.61 5.68 -5.33
CA PRO A 21 -4.87 6.79 -5.91
C PRO A 21 -5.41 8.15 -5.49
N ASP A 22 -4.47 9.06 -5.20
CA ASP A 22 -4.64 10.44 -5.69
C ASP A 22 -4.85 10.31 -7.20
N THR A 23 -6.05 10.63 -7.67
CA THR A 23 -6.42 10.62 -9.09
C THR A 23 -5.29 11.23 -9.91
N ALA A 24 -4.71 10.46 -10.84
CA ALA A 24 -3.71 11.00 -11.73
C ALA A 24 -4.34 12.18 -12.49
N SER A 25 -3.77 13.38 -12.34
CA SER A 25 -4.32 14.59 -12.93
C SER A 25 -3.57 14.94 -14.21
N GLY A 26 -4.28 15.12 -15.32
CA GLY A 26 -3.69 15.53 -16.60
C GLY A 26 -4.50 15.01 -17.79
N GLU A 27 -4.28 15.61 -18.96
CA GLU A 27 -4.81 15.08 -20.21
C GLU A 27 -4.21 13.69 -20.47
N SER A 28 -5.05 12.68 -20.63
CA SER A 28 -4.66 11.25 -20.76
C SER A 28 -4.11 10.58 -19.50
N ALA A 29 -4.37 11.12 -18.31
CA ALA A 29 -4.05 10.43 -17.07
C ALA A 29 -4.88 9.13 -16.91
N PRO A 30 -4.30 8.03 -16.41
CA PRO A 30 -5.02 6.80 -16.17
C PRO A 30 -6.10 6.99 -15.09
N GLU A 31 -7.29 6.43 -15.33
CA GLU A 31 -8.41 6.50 -14.37
C GLU A 31 -8.06 5.83 -13.03
N HIS A 32 -7.24 4.79 -13.08
CA HIS A 32 -6.83 4.01 -11.91
C HIS A 32 -5.35 3.63 -12.00
N VAL A 33 -4.63 3.83 -10.91
CA VAL A 33 -3.27 3.32 -10.70
C VAL A 33 -3.28 2.49 -9.41
N GLY A 34 -2.75 1.27 -9.47
CA GLY A 34 -2.77 0.34 -8.35
C GLY A 34 -1.77 -0.79 -8.51
N LEU A 35 -1.65 -1.61 -7.48
CA LEU A 35 -0.84 -2.83 -7.50
C LEU A 35 -1.65 -3.99 -8.07
N LEU A 36 -0.96 -4.91 -8.76
CA LEU A 36 -1.53 -6.16 -9.24
C LEU A 36 -0.78 -7.31 -8.58
N ALA A 37 -1.50 -8.20 -7.90
CA ALA A 37 -0.91 -9.40 -7.31
C ALA A 37 -0.58 -10.44 -8.38
N GLY A 38 0.66 -10.93 -8.38
CA GLY A 38 1.08 -12.09 -9.15
C GLY A 38 0.72 -13.42 -8.45
N PRO A 39 1.07 -14.57 -9.05
CA PRO A 39 0.89 -15.88 -8.43
C PRO A 39 1.57 -15.96 -7.05
N GLY A 40 0.86 -16.46 -6.05
CA GLY A 40 1.37 -16.58 -4.67
C GLY A 40 1.46 -15.25 -3.90
N GLN A 41 1.06 -14.14 -4.51
CA GLN A 41 1.00 -12.85 -3.85
C GLN A 41 -0.44 -12.51 -3.46
N GLN A 42 -0.56 -11.70 -2.42
CA GLN A 42 -1.85 -11.21 -1.94
C GLN A 42 -1.85 -9.69 -1.90
N LEU A 43 -2.87 -9.07 -2.49
CA LEU A 43 -3.12 -7.65 -2.35
C LEU A 43 -4.12 -7.43 -1.21
N VAL A 44 -3.75 -6.62 -0.23
CA VAL A 44 -4.62 -6.25 0.89
C VAL A 44 -4.75 -4.74 0.99
N GLU A 45 -5.89 -4.28 1.49
CA GLU A 45 -6.14 -2.88 1.78
C GLU A 45 -6.10 -2.64 3.29
N ILE A 46 -5.40 -1.60 3.71
CA ILE A 46 -5.17 -1.28 5.12
C ILE A 46 -5.43 0.20 5.33
N GLU A 47 -6.18 0.52 6.39
CA GLU A 47 -6.36 1.90 6.84
C GLU A 47 -5.16 2.33 7.67
N VAL A 48 -4.57 3.46 7.29
CA VAL A 48 -3.40 4.04 7.95
C VAL A 48 -3.70 5.49 8.32
N ALA A 49 -3.17 5.94 9.46
CA ALA A 49 -3.28 7.34 9.85
C ALA A 49 -2.54 8.25 8.87
N ASP A 50 -3.12 9.40 8.53
CA ASP A 50 -2.56 10.29 7.51
C ASP A 50 -1.14 10.75 7.89
N GLY A 51 -0.88 10.97 9.19
CA GLY A 51 0.45 11.32 9.69
C GLY A 51 1.51 10.23 9.53
N LEU A 52 1.14 8.95 9.38
CA LEU A 52 2.08 7.88 9.03
C LEU A 52 2.43 7.88 7.55
N LEU A 53 1.53 8.36 6.69
CA LEU A 53 1.76 8.49 5.25
C LEU A 53 2.61 9.72 4.91
N GLU A 54 2.49 10.78 5.72
CA GLU A 54 3.35 11.97 5.64
C GLU A 54 4.74 11.76 6.25
N GLY A 55 4.91 10.67 7.01
CA GLY A 55 6.17 10.26 7.62
C GLY A 55 7.15 9.61 6.64
N SER A 56 8.21 9.00 7.19
CA SER A 56 9.19 8.31 6.35
C SER A 56 8.67 6.95 5.86
N PRO A 57 9.06 6.49 4.65
CA PRO A 57 8.74 5.15 4.19
C PRO A 57 9.16 4.02 5.15
N ALA A 58 10.22 4.26 5.93
CA ALA A 58 10.71 3.32 6.94
C ALA A 58 9.74 3.17 8.12
N GLU A 59 9.16 4.28 8.60
CA GLU A 59 8.15 4.27 9.67
C GLU A 59 6.86 3.60 9.20
N LEU A 60 6.42 3.90 7.96
CA LEU A 60 5.28 3.22 7.35
C LEU A 60 5.53 1.71 7.27
N HIS A 61 6.69 1.29 6.75
CA HIS A 61 7.03 -0.14 6.67
C HIS A 61 7.06 -0.81 8.05
N ALA A 62 7.66 -0.17 9.06
CA ALA A 62 7.71 -0.68 10.42
C ALA A 62 6.29 -0.83 11.02
N HIS A 63 5.43 0.16 10.80
CA HIS A 63 4.03 0.10 11.23
C HIS A 63 3.28 -1.06 10.58
N LEU A 64 3.38 -1.19 9.25
CA LEU A 64 2.70 -2.27 8.51
C LEU A 64 3.17 -3.65 8.94
N ARG A 65 4.47 -3.81 9.19
CA ARG A 65 5.02 -5.07 9.68
C ARG A 65 4.47 -5.44 11.07
N ALA A 66 4.30 -4.46 11.96
CA ALA A 66 3.71 -4.68 13.28
C ALA A 66 2.22 -5.04 13.19
N SER A 67 1.46 -4.38 12.31
CA SER A 67 0.01 -4.59 12.16
C SER A 67 -0.36 -5.89 11.44
N LEU A 68 0.50 -6.40 10.54
CA LEU A 68 0.21 -7.60 9.73
C LEU A 68 0.72 -8.91 10.35
N LEU A 69 1.71 -8.85 11.24
CA LEU A 69 2.29 -10.01 11.91
C LEU A 69 1.83 -10.19 13.37
N GLY A 70 0.95 -9.29 13.85
CA GLY A 70 0.41 -9.30 15.21
C GLY A 70 -1.03 -9.79 15.28
#